data_AF-A0A9C9DFA3-F1
#
_entry.id   AF-A0A9C9DFA3-F1
#
_cell.length_a   1.000
_cell.length_b   1.000
_cell.length_c   1.000
_cell.angle_alpha   90.00
_cell.angle_beta   90.00
_cell.angle_gamma   90.00
#
_symmetry.space_group_name_H-M   'P 1'
#
loop_
_entity.id
_entity.type
_entity.pdbx_description
1 polymer ?
#
loop_
_entity_poly.entity_id
_entity_poly.type
_entity_poly.pdbx_seq_one_letter_code
_entity_poly.pdbx_strand_id
1 'polypeptide(L)'
;MRRYLPALLWLSAMYTLTALTADLNPSPEGGIELVLYEGRQVTLHLAAYAIQAGLLAFALNGRLSLTSGVKLMGLILLIGLGQETIQALLRGRVLAGASAFDLGVDMAGAAVGLWLAGRILPEGGGRG
;
A
#
# COMPACT_ATOMS: atom_id res chain seq x y z
N MET A 1 -11.22 6.26 -16.96
CA MET A 1 -11.39 6.91 -15.64
C MET A 1 -12.21 6.07 -14.65
N ARG A 2 -13.44 5.63 -14.96
CA ARG A 2 -14.28 4.85 -14.01
C ARG A 2 -13.59 3.63 -13.37
N ARG A 3 -12.72 2.93 -14.11
CA ARG A 3 -11.96 1.77 -13.60
C ARG A 3 -10.87 2.11 -12.57
N TYR A 4 -10.40 3.35 -12.54
CA TYR A 4 -9.44 3.84 -11.54
C TYR A 4 -10.13 4.34 -10.27
N LEU A 5 -11.45 4.57 -10.31
CA LEU A 5 -12.20 5.11 -9.19
C LEU A 5 -12.05 4.27 -7.92
N PRO A 6 -12.13 2.91 -7.95
CA PRO A 6 -11.90 2.12 -6.75
C PRO A 6 -10.51 2.33 -6.13
N ALA A 7 -9.46 2.35 -6.94
CA ALA A 7 -8.09 2.59 -6.47
C ALA A 7 -7.91 3.99 -5.88
N LEU A 8 -8.57 5.01 -6.45
CA LEU A 8 -8.53 6.37 -5.93
C LEU A 8 -9.32 6.51 -4.63
N LEU A 9 -10.48 5.87 -4.53
CA LEU A 9 -11.29 5.86 -3.30
C LEU A 9 -10.56 5.12 -2.17
N TRP A 10 -9.95 3.97 -2.47
CA TRP A 10 -9.14 3.23 -1.50
C TRP A 10 -7.94 4.05 -1.01
N LEU A 11 -7.20 4.66 -1.93
CA LEU A 11 -6.09 5.56 -1.59
C LEU A 11 -6.54 6.73 -0.71
N SER A 12 -7.66 7.35 -1.06
CA SER A 12 -8.23 8.46 -0.28
C SER A 12 -8.62 8.02 1.13
N ALA A 13 -9.21 6.82 1.25
CA ALA A 13 -9.56 6.24 2.53
C ALA A 13 -8.32 5.93 3.38
N MET A 14 -7.27 5.34 2.79
CA MET A 14 -5.98 5.10 3.47
C MET A 14 -5.42 6.41 4.04
N TYR A 15 -5.29 7.44 3.20
CA TYR A 15 -4.73 8.73 3.62
C TYR A 15 -5.56 9.40 4.72
N THR A 16 -6.89 9.38 4.57
CA THR A 16 -7.80 9.97 5.55
C THR A 16 -7.72 9.22 6.88
N LEU A 17 -7.71 7.89 6.87
CA LEU A 17 -7.61 7.08 8.09
C LEU A 17 -6.26 7.28 8.78
N THR A 18 -5.15 7.33 8.04
CA THR A 18 -3.83 7.64 8.60
C THR A 18 -3.84 9.01 9.29
N ALA A 19 -4.40 10.03 8.64
CA ALA A 19 -4.47 11.38 9.20
C ALA A 19 -5.36 11.44 10.46
N LEU A 20 -6.50 10.73 10.46
CA LEU A 20 -7.44 10.74 11.59
C LEU A 20 -6.95 9.91 12.78
N THR A 21 -6.13 8.89 12.55
CA THR A 21 -5.71 7.94 13.60
C THR A 21 -4.26 8.11 14.05
N ALA A 22 -3.51 9.05 13.46
CA ALA A 22 -2.10 9.29 13.75
C ALA A 22 -1.79 9.46 15.25
N ASP A 23 -2.71 10.11 16.00
CA ASP A 23 -2.54 10.37 17.43
C ASP A 23 -3.26 9.38 18.35
N LEU A 24 -4.05 8.46 17.79
CA LEU A 24 -4.95 7.58 18.57
C LEU A 24 -4.31 6.27 19.02
N ASN A 25 -3.17 5.88 18.43
CA ASN A 25 -2.51 4.61 18.70
C ASN A 25 -1.05 4.84 19.10
N PRO A 26 -0.78 5.26 20.36
CA PRO A 26 0.59 5.30 20.85
C PRO A 26 1.22 3.91 20.84
N SER A 27 2.48 3.81 20.44
CA SER A 27 3.24 2.56 20.48
C SER A 27 3.42 2.11 21.92
N PRO A 28 3.19 0.82 22.26
CA PRO A 28 3.57 0.26 23.54
C PRO A 28 5.08 0.41 23.81
N GLU A 29 5.48 0.45 25.09
CA GLU A 29 6.88 0.66 25.50
C GLU A 29 7.75 -0.59 25.35
N GLY A 30 7.17 -1.78 25.24
CA GLY A 30 7.94 -3.01 25.02
C GLY A 30 7.16 -4.31 25.21
N GLY A 31 7.90 -5.42 25.25
CA GLY A 31 7.36 -6.76 25.52
C GLY A 31 6.48 -7.31 24.40
N ILE A 32 5.56 -8.20 24.78
CA ILE A 32 4.67 -8.89 23.82
C ILE A 32 3.67 -7.93 23.17
N GLU A 33 3.27 -6.87 23.87
CA GLU A 33 2.33 -5.88 23.33
C GLU A 33 2.94 -5.09 22.18
N LEU A 34 4.24 -4.75 22.27
CA LEU A 34 4.96 -4.12 21.17
C LEU A 34 5.01 -5.04 19.95
N VAL A 35 5.35 -6.33 20.14
CA VAL A 35 5.39 -7.30 19.05
C VAL A 35 4.03 -7.47 18.37
N LEU A 36 2.95 -7.55 19.16
CA LEU A 36 1.60 -7.64 18.62
C LEU A 36 1.19 -6.35 17.90
N TYR A 37 1.58 -5.19 18.42
CA TYR A 37 1.35 -3.89 17.80
C TYR A 37 2.05 -3.79 16.44
N GLU A 38 3.35 -4.08 16.38
CA GLU A 38 4.14 -4.06 15.15
C GLU A 38 3.61 -5.08 14.13
N GLY A 39 3.33 -6.32 14.57
CA GLY A 39 2.77 -7.35 13.71
C GLY A 39 1.43 -6.94 13.09
N ARG A 40 0.58 -6.26 13.87
CA ARG A 40 -0.67 -5.68 13.37
C ARG A 40 -0.41 -4.59 12.33
N GLN A 41 0.50 -3.66 12.60
CA GLN A 41 0.83 -2.57 11.66
C GLN A 41 1.37 -3.12 10.34
N VAL A 42 2.33 -4.05 10.41
CA VAL A 42 2.88 -4.74 9.23
C VAL A 42 1.78 -5.41 8.43
N THR A 43 0.87 -6.13 9.10
CA THR A 43 -0.25 -6.81 8.42
C THR A 43 -1.19 -5.82 7.73
N LEU A 44 -1.52 -4.71 8.40
CA LEU A 44 -2.40 -3.67 7.84
C LEU A 44 -1.77 -3.00 6.63
N HIS A 45 -0.49 -2.62 6.70
CA HIS A 45 0.25 -2.05 5.58
C HIS A 45 0.31 -3.03 4.41
N LEU A 46 0.75 -4.27 4.66
CA LEU A 46 0.84 -5.30 3.64
C LEU A 46 -0.50 -5.52 2.93
N ALA A 47 -1.60 -5.62 3.68
CA ALA A 47 -2.94 -5.78 3.13
C ALA A 47 -3.40 -4.54 2.35
N ALA A 48 -3.20 -3.34 2.89
CA ALA A 48 -3.64 -2.10 2.26
C ALA A 48 -2.95 -1.87 0.91
N TYR A 49 -1.65 -2.13 0.83
CA TYR A 49 -0.89 -1.98 -0.41
C TYR A 49 -1.10 -3.15 -1.38
N ALA A 50 -1.37 -4.36 -0.91
CA ALA A 50 -1.83 -5.45 -1.76
C ALA A 50 -3.16 -5.12 -2.45
N ILE A 51 -4.12 -4.58 -1.70
CA ILE A 51 -5.40 -4.12 -2.25
C ILE A 51 -5.18 -2.98 -3.24
N GLN A 52 -4.40 -1.96 -2.87
CA GLN A 52 -4.12 -0.83 -3.76
C GLN A 52 -3.49 -1.28 -5.08
N ALA A 53 -2.50 -2.18 -5.03
CA ALA A 53 -1.86 -2.76 -6.21
C ALA A 53 -2.83 -3.56 -7.07
N GLY A 54 -3.65 -4.41 -6.43
CA GLY A 54 -4.67 -5.20 -7.10
C GLY A 54 -5.71 -4.34 -7.82
N LEU A 55 -6.17 -3.26 -7.19
CA LEU A 55 -7.11 -2.32 -7.78
C LEU A 55 -6.50 -1.54 -8.96
N LEU A 56 -5.23 -1.15 -8.86
CA LEU A 56 -4.51 -0.53 -9.98
C LEU A 56 -4.31 -1.50 -11.14
N ALA A 57 -3.95 -2.76 -10.86
CA ALA A 57 -3.83 -3.80 -11.87
C ALA A 57 -5.18 -4.10 -12.56
N PHE A 58 -6.27 -4.14 -11.77
CA PHE A 58 -7.64 -4.24 -12.29
C PHE A 58 -7.99 -3.08 -13.22
N ALA A 59 -7.59 -1.85 -12.87
CA ALA A 59 -7.82 -0.69 -13.72
C ALA A 59 -7.15 -0.79 -15.10
N LEU A 60 -6.07 -1.57 -15.20
CA LEU A 60 -5.36 -1.90 -16.45
C LEU A 60 -5.92 -3.13 -17.19
N ASN A 61 -7.07 -3.67 -16.76
CA ASN A 61 -7.69 -4.90 -17.29
C ASN A 61 -6.79 -6.13 -17.23
N GLY A 62 -5.99 -6.29 -16.18
CA GLY A 62 -5.17 -7.49 -15.99
C GLY A 62 -4.02 -7.67 -16.98
N ARG A 63 -3.78 -6.72 -17.91
CA ARG A 63 -2.63 -6.74 -18.83
C ARG A 63 -1.37 -6.28 -18.11
N LEU A 64 -0.88 -7.11 -17.20
CA LEU A 64 0.35 -6.90 -16.45
C LEU A 64 1.55 -7.40 -17.26
N SER A 65 2.07 -6.56 -18.16
CA SER A 65 3.43 -6.76 -18.68
C SER A 65 4.45 -6.46 -17.58
N LEU A 66 5.69 -6.97 -17.72
CA LEU A 66 6.78 -6.64 -16.81
C LEU A 66 6.97 -5.13 -16.65
N THR A 67 6.92 -4.38 -17.77
CA THR A 67 7.04 -2.92 -17.77
C THR A 67 5.90 -2.25 -17.00
N SER A 68 4.66 -2.72 -17.16
CA SER A 68 3.52 -2.20 -16.41
C SER A 68 3.64 -2.53 -14.91
N GLY A 69 4.10 -3.73 -14.57
CA GLY A 69 4.39 -4.13 -13.19
C GLY A 69 5.43 -3.23 -12.52
N VAL A 70 6.56 -2.97 -13.18
CA VAL A 70 7.60 -2.05 -12.68
C VAL A 70 7.04 -0.63 -12.49
N LYS A 71 6.25 -0.12 -13.44
CA LYS A 71 5.60 1.19 -13.31
C LYS A 71 4.63 1.26 -12.14
N LEU A 72 3.84 0.21 -11.92
CA LEU A 72 2.93 0.13 -10.77
C LEU A 72 3.69 0.06 -9.45
N MET A 73 4.77 -0.71 -9.38
CA MET A 73 5.65 -0.75 -8.20
C MET A 73 6.26 0.62 -7.91
N GLY A 74 6.72 1.33 -8.94
CA GLY A 74 7.21 2.71 -8.79
C GLY A 74 6.13 3.68 -8.30
N LEU A 75 4.91 3.57 -8.82
CA LEU A 75 3.77 4.36 -8.36
C LEU A 75 3.42 4.07 -6.90
N ILE A 76 3.41 2.80 -6.50
CA ILE A 76 3.15 2.43 -5.11
C ILE A 76 4.25 2.91 -4.17
N LEU A 77 5.51 2.83 -4.58
CA LEU A 77 6.61 3.40 -3.81
C LEU A 77 6.39 4.90 -3.57
N LEU A 78 5.96 5.65 -4.59
CA LEU A 78 5.63 7.07 -4.43
C LEU A 78 4.44 7.31 -3.50
N ILE A 79 3.43 6.43 -3.53
CA ILE A 79 2.31 6.48 -2.58
C ILE A 79 2.79 6.22 -1.15
N GLY A 80 3.62 5.18 -0.94
CA GLY A 80 4.25 4.89 0.35
C GLY A 80 5.05 6.04 0.89
N LEU A 81 5.89 6.66 0.04
CA LEU A 81 6.65 7.85 0.41
C LEU A 81 5.74 9.02 0.80
N GLY A 82 4.61 9.19 0.11
CA GLY A 82 3.62 10.20 0.45
C GLY A 82 2.95 9.93 1.82
N GLN A 83 2.64 8.66 2.13
CA GLN A 83 2.13 8.28 3.45
C GLN A 83 3.14 8.54 4.56
N GLU A 84 4.38 8.10 4.39
CA GLU A 84 5.46 8.36 5.35
C GLU A 84 5.72 9.86 5.54
N THR A 85 5.62 10.65 4.49
CA THR A 85 5.75 12.11 4.57
C THR A 85 4.65 12.71 5.44
N ILE A 86 3.39 12.32 5.24
CA ILE A 86 2.28 12.79 6.07
C ILE A 86 2.48 12.38 7.52
N GLN A 87 2.83 11.12 7.78
CA GLN A 87 3.06 10.67 9.14
C GLN A 87 4.25 11.39 9.80
N ALA A 88 5.33 11.65 9.07
CA ALA A 88 6.48 12.41 9.58
C ALA A 88 6.10 13.86 9.91
N LEU A 89 5.28 14.50 9.08
CA LEU A 89 4.74 15.85 9.33
C LEU A 89 3.85 15.87 10.58
N LEU A 90 2.95 14.88 10.72
CA LEU A 90 2.07 14.77 11.89
C LEU A 90 2.85 14.48 13.17
N ARG A 91 3.87 13.62 13.11
CA ARG A 91 4.76 13.30 14.24
C ARG A 91 5.76 14.41 14.57
N GLY A 92 5.96 15.39 13.68
CA GLY A 92 6.99 16.42 13.80
C GLY A 92 8.43 15.89 13.74
N ARG A 93 8.66 14.65 13.28
CA ARG A 93 9.98 14.02 13.19
C ARG A 93 10.04 12.93 12.12
N VAL A 94 11.21 12.72 11.55
CA VAL A 94 11.50 11.66 10.57
C VAL A 94 12.17 10.49 11.28
N LEU A 95 11.62 9.29 11.14
CA LEU A 95 12.18 8.05 11.67
C LEU A 95 12.68 7.19 10.50
N ALA A 96 13.82 7.57 9.91
CA ALA A 96 14.28 7.03 8.63
C ALA A 96 14.34 5.49 8.57
N GLY A 97 14.79 4.84 9.64
CA GLY A 97 14.86 3.37 9.71
C GLY A 97 13.49 2.70 9.71
N ALA A 98 12.55 3.22 10.53
CA ALA A 98 11.18 2.72 10.58
C ALA A 98 10.46 2.98 9.24
N SER A 99 10.58 4.20 8.69
CA SER A 99 10.01 4.55 7.39
C SER A 99 10.55 3.67 6.26
N ALA A 100 11.86 3.36 6.25
CA ALA A 100 12.42 2.45 5.25
C ALA A 100 11.89 1.02 5.37
N PHE A 101 11.68 0.55 6.60
CA PHE A 101 11.06 -0.75 6.86
C PHE A 101 9.61 -0.78 6.39
N ASP A 102 8.81 0.24 6.75
CA ASP A 102 7.40 0.35 6.36
C ASP A 102 7.26 0.42 4.84
N LEU A 103 8.10 1.19 4.14
CA LEU A 103 8.15 1.19 2.67
C LEU A 103 8.49 -0.20 2.10
N GLY A 104 9.36 -0.95 2.77
CA GLY A 104 9.64 -2.35 2.41
C GLY A 104 8.39 -3.24 2.52
N VAL A 105 7.62 -3.08 3.60
CA VAL A 105 6.35 -3.80 3.82
C VAL A 105 5.31 -3.40 2.77
N ASP A 106 5.16 -2.11 2.48
CA ASP A 106 4.27 -1.59 1.45
C ASP A 106 4.58 -2.20 0.08
N MET A 107 5.86 -2.28 -0.28
CA MET A 107 6.32 -2.88 -1.53
C MET A 107 6.13 -4.39 -1.57
N ALA A 108 6.29 -5.09 -0.44
CA ALA A 108 5.98 -6.51 -0.33
C ALA A 108 4.46 -6.76 -0.52
N GLY A 109 3.62 -5.97 0.12
CA GLY A 109 2.16 -5.98 -0.08
C GLY A 109 1.79 -5.74 -1.54
N ALA A 110 2.39 -4.72 -2.16
CA ALA A 110 2.19 -4.42 -3.57
C ALA A 110 2.53 -5.60 -4.48
N ALA A 111 3.68 -6.24 -4.26
CA ALA A 111 4.11 -7.41 -5.02
C ALA A 111 3.09 -8.56 -4.90
N VAL A 112 2.58 -8.82 -3.69
CA VAL A 112 1.52 -9.81 -3.45
C VAL A 112 0.24 -9.44 -4.21
N GLY A 113 -0.19 -8.19 -4.14
CA GLY A 113 -1.37 -7.69 -4.85
C GLY A 113 -1.27 -7.83 -6.36
N LEU A 114 -0.13 -7.46 -6.95
CA LEU A 114 0.12 -7.64 -8.38
C LEU A 114 0.18 -9.12 -8.78
N TRP A 115 0.83 -9.95 -7.96
CA TRP A 115 0.89 -11.39 -8.20
C TRP A 115 -0.50 -12.03 -8.20
N LEU A 116 -1.34 -11.72 -7.20
CA LEU A 116 -2.73 -12.18 -7.14
C LEU A 116 -3.54 -11.68 -8.34
N ALA A 117 -3.39 -10.41 -8.70
CA ALA A 117 -4.08 -9.83 -9.85
C ALA A 117 -3.72 -10.55 -11.15
N GLY A 118 -2.45 -10.93 -11.35
CA GLY A 118 -2.01 -11.73 -12.50
C GLY A 118 -2.54 -13.17 -12.51
N ARG A 119 -3.01 -13.69 -11.38
CA ARG A 119 -3.64 -15.03 -11.28
C ARG A 119 -5.16 -14.99 -11.44
N ILE A 120 -5.80 -13.93 -10.96
CA ILE A 120 -7.26 -13.83 -10.86
C ILE A 120 -7.86 -13.11 -12.06
N LEU A 121 -7.20 -12.06 -12.56
CA LEU A 121 -7.71 -11.31 -13.68
C LEU A 121 -7.45 -12.12 -14.96
N PRO A 122 -8.49 -12.39 -15.78
CA PRO A 122 -8.30 -13.12 -17.02
C PRO A 122 -7.30 -12.34 -17.89
N GLU A 123 -6.27 -13.04 -18.38
CA GLU A 123 -5.44 -12.52 -19.47
C GLU A 123 -6.40 -12.08 -20.57
N GLY A 124 -6.42 -10.78 -20.88
CA GLY A 124 -7.48 -10.17 -21.67
C GLY A 124 -7.77 -10.94 -22.96
N GLY A 125 -8.73 -11.86 -22.90
CA GLY A 125 -9.22 -12.65 -24.01
C GLY A 125 -9.72 -11.70 -25.09
N GLY A 126 -9.20 -11.90 -26.30
CA GLY A 126 -9.33 -10.99 -27.42
C GLY A 126 -10.76 -10.50 -27.65
N ARG A 127 -10.92 -9.17 -27.67
CA ARG A 127 -11.81 -8.47 -28.58
C ARG A 127 -11.11 -7.18 -29.01
N GLY A 128 -10.36 -7.30 -30.09
CA GLY A 128 -9.77 -6.25 -30.90
C GLY A 128 -9.54 -6.89 -32.26
#